data_AF-A0A7W0UD76-F1
#
_entry.id   AF-A0A7W0UD76-F1
#
_cell.length_a   1.000
_cell.length_b   1.000
_cell.length_c   1.000
_cell.angle_alpha   90.00
_cell.angle_beta   90.00
_cell.angle_gamma   90.00
#
_symmetry.space_group_name_H-M   'P 1'
#
loop_
_entity.id
_entity.type
_entity.pdbx_description
1 polymer ?
#
loop_
_entity_poly.entity_id
_entity_poly.type
_entity_poly.pdbx_seq_one_letter_code
_entity_poly.pdbx_strand_id
1 'polypeptide(L)'
;MSFSYMVTSTRVRYLAGACISGTLLAAAGLSYAVGGANRAVDPPDASELATLRRETIEFAARNGEPSPTKLRLVTGTRRQVVAALMGGSIVDSDQDVFAVAMEGDFVGYAASRSPRHSEPPTGRYMLIVYDATTLKRWDWSLTREPAPIGALAPLISIGT
;
A
#
# COMPACT_ATOMS: atom_id res chain seq x y z
N MET A 1 76.86 3.14 -31.69
CA MET A 1 77.27 2.53 -30.41
C MET A 1 75.99 2.04 -29.73
N SER A 2 75.48 0.85 -30.03
CA SER A 2 75.95 -0.51 -29.66
C SER A 2 75.74 -0.87 -28.19
N PHE A 3 75.21 -2.09 -27.99
CA PHE A 3 74.95 -2.90 -26.79
C PHE A 3 73.56 -2.68 -26.15
N SER A 4 72.52 -3.47 -26.43
CA SER A 4 72.34 -4.94 -26.30
C SER A 4 72.77 -5.49 -24.94
N TYR A 5 71.80 -5.71 -24.05
CA TYR A 5 71.82 -6.85 -23.14
C TYR A 5 70.47 -7.57 -23.16
N MET A 6 70.59 -8.81 -23.62
CA MET A 6 69.65 -9.92 -23.58
C MET A 6 69.82 -10.59 -22.21
N VAL A 7 68.73 -10.81 -21.45
CA VAL A 7 68.70 -11.85 -20.43
C VAL A 7 67.44 -12.69 -20.61
N THR A 8 67.72 -13.98 -20.67
CA THR A 8 66.89 -15.08 -21.16
C THR A 8 66.09 -15.70 -20.02
N SER A 9 64.80 -15.91 -20.28
CA SER A 9 63.91 -17.01 -19.87
C SER A 9 64.19 -17.76 -18.55
N THR A 10 63.15 -17.82 -17.70
CA THR A 10 62.72 -19.09 -17.10
C THR A 10 61.19 -19.15 -17.05
N ARG A 11 60.59 -19.95 -17.93
CA ARG A 11 59.19 -20.41 -17.78
C ARG A 11 59.16 -21.44 -16.66
N VAL A 12 58.37 -21.20 -15.62
CA VAL A 12 57.99 -22.25 -14.67
C VAL A 12 56.48 -22.39 -14.72
N ARG A 13 56.05 -23.52 -15.31
CA ARG A 13 54.68 -24.02 -15.22
C ARG A 13 54.56 -24.76 -13.89
N TYR A 14 53.76 -24.26 -12.97
CA TYR A 14 53.25 -25.08 -11.87
C TYR A 14 51.78 -25.40 -12.08
N LEU A 15 51.51 -26.67 -11.88
CA LEU A 15 50.27 -27.38 -12.10
C LEU A 15 49.28 -27.11 -10.96
N ALA A 16 48.00 -27.16 -11.32
CA ALA A 16 46.90 -27.79 -10.60
C ALA A 16 46.81 -27.67 -9.07
N GLY A 17 45.64 -27.18 -8.63
CA GLY A 17 44.94 -27.76 -7.48
C GLY A 17 44.61 -26.75 -6.39
N ALA A 18 43.32 -26.45 -6.23
CA ALA A 18 42.57 -26.75 -5.02
C ALA A 18 41.20 -26.08 -5.07
N CYS A 19 40.17 -26.92 -5.02
CA CYS A 19 38.78 -26.56 -4.79
C CYS A 19 38.65 -25.78 -3.47
N ILE A 20 37.98 -24.63 -3.50
CA ILE A 20 37.29 -24.12 -2.32
C ILE A 20 35.85 -23.91 -2.75
N SER A 21 35.07 -24.99 -2.60
CA SER A 21 33.62 -24.92 -2.60
C SER A 21 33.20 -24.06 -1.43
N GLY A 22 32.86 -22.80 -1.71
CA GLY A 22 32.25 -21.90 -0.74
C GLY A 22 30.85 -22.39 -0.43
N THR A 23 30.69 -23.10 0.68
CA THR A 23 29.37 -23.45 1.23
C THR A 23 28.72 -22.16 1.74
N LEU A 24 27.86 -21.56 0.93
CA LEU A 24 26.93 -20.55 1.40
C LEU A 24 25.94 -21.23 2.35
N LEU A 25 26.09 -20.98 3.66
CA LEU A 25 25.04 -21.26 4.62
C LEU A 25 23.83 -20.38 4.26
N ALA A 26 22.85 -20.96 3.57
CA ALA A 26 21.52 -20.41 3.50
C ALA A 26 20.89 -20.58 4.89
N ALA A 27 20.92 -19.53 5.70
CA ALA A 27 20.09 -19.45 6.89
C ALA A 27 18.63 -19.42 6.42
N ALA A 28 17.99 -20.59 6.36
CA ALA A 28 16.55 -20.71 6.23
C ALA A 28 15.93 -20.18 7.52
N GLY A 29 15.73 -18.86 7.58
CA GLY A 29 14.84 -18.25 8.55
C GLY A 29 13.45 -18.79 8.31
N LEU A 30 13.05 -19.76 9.12
CA LEU A 30 11.66 -20.19 9.23
C LEU A 30 10.87 -19.01 9.84
N SER A 31 10.41 -18.11 8.98
CA SER A 31 9.36 -17.17 9.38
C SER A 31 8.09 -17.98 9.55
N TYR A 32 7.74 -18.29 10.80
CA TYR A 32 6.40 -18.73 11.16
C TYR A 32 5.42 -17.58 10.87
N ALA A 33 4.92 -17.52 9.64
CA ALA A 33 3.78 -16.68 9.30
C ALA A 33 2.52 -17.34 9.85
N VAL A 34 2.25 -17.12 11.15
CA VAL A 34 0.88 -17.24 11.66
C VAL A 34 0.16 -15.95 11.26
N GLY A 35 -0.34 -15.94 10.03
CA GLY A 35 -1.11 -14.83 9.50
C GLY A 35 -1.86 -15.35 8.29
N GLY A 36 -3.20 -15.38 8.35
CA GLY A 36 -4.02 -15.74 7.19
C GLY A 36 -3.53 -14.95 5.98
N ALA A 37 -3.13 -15.67 4.93
CA ALA A 37 -2.53 -15.05 3.76
C ALA A 37 -3.46 -13.96 3.24
N ASN A 38 -3.03 -12.70 3.35
CA ASN A 38 -3.80 -11.61 2.77
C ASN A 38 -3.88 -11.88 1.27
N ARG A 39 -5.10 -12.01 0.71
CA ARG A 39 -5.25 -12.14 -0.74
C ARG A 39 -4.60 -10.93 -1.40
N ALA A 40 -3.60 -11.16 -2.22
CA ALA A 40 -2.98 -10.12 -3.00
C ALA A 40 -3.98 -9.62 -4.05
N VAL A 41 -4.14 -8.30 -4.12
CA VAL A 41 -4.95 -7.61 -5.12
C VAL A 41 -4.00 -6.75 -5.92
N ASP A 42 -4.10 -6.84 -7.25
CA ASP A 42 -3.24 -6.08 -8.14
C ASP A 42 -3.36 -4.57 -7.88
N PRO A 43 -2.25 -3.81 -7.91
CA PRO A 43 -2.29 -2.37 -7.78
C PRO A 43 -3.04 -1.74 -8.97
N PRO A 44 -3.76 -0.62 -8.76
CA PRO A 44 -4.43 0.08 -9.84
C PRO A 44 -3.43 0.58 -10.87
N ASP A 45 -3.83 0.57 -12.15
CA ASP A 45 -3.04 1.20 -13.21
C ASP A 45 -3.10 2.74 -13.13
N ALA A 46 -2.34 3.42 -13.99
CA ALA A 46 -2.27 4.88 -13.97
C ALA A 46 -3.61 5.59 -14.24
N SER A 47 -4.46 5.00 -15.09
CA SER A 47 -5.77 5.54 -15.45
C SER A 47 -6.80 5.34 -14.32
N GLU A 48 -6.75 4.19 -13.66
CA GLU A 48 -7.54 3.89 -12.48
C GLU A 48 -7.13 4.81 -11.32
N LEU A 49 -5.83 5.01 -11.12
CA LEU A 49 -5.29 5.91 -10.08
C LEU A 49 -5.78 7.35 -10.26
N ALA A 50 -5.77 7.85 -11.50
CA ALA A 50 -6.26 9.19 -11.82
C ALA A 50 -7.78 9.32 -11.55
N THR A 51 -8.55 8.27 -11.85
CA THR A 51 -9.99 8.21 -11.55
C THR A 51 -10.25 8.19 -10.05
N LEU A 52 -9.57 7.32 -9.30
CA LEU A 52 -9.69 7.23 -7.85
C LEU A 52 -9.34 8.55 -7.18
N ARG A 53 -8.28 9.23 -7.62
CA ARG A 53 -7.91 10.55 -7.10
C ARG A 53 -9.02 11.57 -7.33
N ARG A 54 -9.53 11.69 -8.56
CA ARG A 54 -10.61 12.63 -8.91
C ARG A 54 -11.85 12.39 -8.06
N GLU A 55 -12.36 11.15 -8.04
CA GLU A 55 -13.56 10.79 -7.28
C GLU A 55 -13.41 11.02 -5.77
N THR A 56 -12.20 10.78 -5.25
CA THR A 56 -11.86 10.99 -3.84
C THR A 56 -11.89 12.48 -3.48
N ILE A 57 -11.24 13.33 -4.28
CA ILE A 57 -11.22 14.79 -4.06
C ILE A 57 -12.64 15.36 -4.19
N GLU A 58 -13.41 14.93 -5.18
CA GLU A 58 -14.80 15.37 -5.32
C GLU A 58 -15.67 14.96 -4.12
N PHE A 59 -15.44 13.78 -3.56
CA PHE A 59 -16.14 13.35 -2.35
C PHE A 59 -15.71 14.12 -1.10
N ALA A 60 -14.41 14.38 -0.96
CA ALA A 60 -13.86 15.22 0.10
C ALA A 60 -14.49 16.62 0.08
N ALA A 61 -14.56 17.25 -1.09
CA ALA A 61 -15.16 18.58 -1.26
C ALA A 61 -16.63 18.61 -0.85
N ARG A 62 -17.40 17.57 -1.21
CA ARG A 62 -18.80 17.40 -0.76
C ARG A 62 -18.95 17.19 0.75
N ASN A 63 -17.86 16.85 1.44
CA ASN A 63 -17.77 16.71 2.89
C ASN A 63 -16.98 17.85 3.54
N GLY A 64 -16.95 19.03 2.90
CA GLY A 64 -16.38 20.25 3.49
C GLY A 64 -14.86 20.41 3.36
N GLU A 65 -14.16 19.45 2.73
CA GLU A 65 -12.71 19.47 2.57
C GLU A 65 -12.33 19.48 1.07
N PRO A 66 -12.19 20.66 0.43
CA PRO A 66 -11.83 20.74 -0.98
C PRO A 66 -10.35 20.47 -1.26
N SER A 67 -9.48 20.42 -0.24
CA SER A 67 -8.03 20.27 -0.42
C SER A 67 -7.41 19.39 0.68
N PRO A 68 -7.71 18.09 0.70
CA PRO A 68 -7.06 17.16 1.63
C PRO A 68 -5.53 17.22 1.52
N THR A 69 -4.85 17.18 2.66
CA THR A 69 -3.40 17.34 2.75
C THR A 69 -2.61 16.08 2.40
N LYS A 70 -3.23 14.90 2.48
CA LYS A 70 -2.63 13.60 2.13
C LYS A 70 -3.67 12.66 1.58
N LEU A 71 -3.34 11.95 0.50
CA LEU A 71 -4.12 10.83 -0.01
C LEU A 71 -3.22 9.59 -0.14
N ARG A 72 -3.64 8.49 0.48
CA ARG A 72 -2.91 7.22 0.47
C ARG A 72 -3.85 6.07 0.12
N LEU A 73 -3.41 5.19 -0.75
CA LEU A 73 -4.18 4.04 -1.22
C LEU A 73 -3.55 2.73 -0.73
N VAL A 74 -4.39 1.76 -0.41
CA VAL A 74 -4.03 0.35 -0.26
C VAL A 74 -4.98 -0.54 -1.05
N THR A 75 -4.49 -1.69 -1.48
CA THR A 75 -5.30 -2.74 -2.11
C THR A 75 -5.60 -3.85 -1.11
N GLY A 76 -6.69 -4.57 -1.32
CA GLY A 76 -7.06 -5.70 -0.47
C GLY A 76 -8.48 -6.18 -0.78
N THR A 77 -9.02 -7.05 0.07
CA THR A 77 -10.43 -7.42 -0.03
C THR A 77 -11.31 -6.55 0.84
N ARG A 78 -12.60 -6.43 0.46
CA ARG A 78 -13.59 -5.67 1.25
C ARG A 78 -13.61 -6.14 2.71
N ARG A 79 -13.52 -7.45 2.94
CA ARG A 79 -13.53 -8.04 4.29
C ARG A 79 -12.33 -7.60 5.11
N GLN A 80 -11.13 -7.62 4.53
CA GLN A 80 -9.92 -7.20 5.22
C GLN A 80 -9.95 -5.71 5.57
N VAL A 81 -10.30 -4.87 4.58
CA VAL A 81 -10.33 -3.41 4.73
C VAL A 81 -11.35 -2.99 5.79
N VAL A 82 -12.58 -3.49 5.71
CA VAL A 82 -13.65 -3.13 6.65
C VAL A 82 -13.33 -3.63 8.07
N ALA A 83 -12.88 -4.88 8.20
CA ALA A 83 -12.56 -5.45 9.50
C ALA A 83 -11.40 -4.72 10.19
N ALA A 84 -10.37 -4.32 9.43
CA ALA A 84 -9.19 -3.68 10.00
C ALA A 84 -9.36 -2.18 10.25
N LEU A 85 -10.15 -1.47 9.42
CA LEU A 85 -10.10 -0.01 9.36
C LEU A 85 -11.42 0.69 9.70
N MET A 86 -12.54 -0.03 9.72
CA MET A 86 -13.88 0.57 9.86
C MET A 86 -14.65 0.04 11.08
N GLY A 87 -14.05 -0.88 11.86
CA GLY A 87 -14.62 -1.38 13.12
C GLY A 87 -15.89 -2.23 12.94
N GLY A 88 -16.18 -2.70 11.72
CA GLY A 88 -17.40 -3.44 11.38
C GLY A 88 -17.22 -4.96 11.29
N SER A 89 -18.23 -5.70 11.74
CA SER A 89 -18.39 -7.15 11.60
C SER A 89 -19.03 -7.54 10.25
N ILE A 90 -18.67 -8.72 9.74
CA ILE A 90 -19.20 -9.46 8.56
C ILE A 90 -19.68 -8.57 7.40
N VAL A 91 -18.78 -8.36 6.44
CA VAL A 91 -19.23 -7.99 5.08
C VAL A 91 -19.73 -9.24 4.35
N ASP A 92 -20.80 -9.08 3.59
CA ASP A 92 -21.47 -10.16 2.87
C ASP A 92 -20.65 -10.72 1.69
N SER A 93 -19.47 -10.13 1.43
CA SER A 93 -18.77 -10.26 0.17
C SER A 93 -17.27 -9.96 0.35
N ASP A 94 -16.41 -10.63 -0.41
CA ASP A 94 -14.94 -10.64 -0.25
C ASP A 94 -14.19 -10.32 -1.56
N GLN A 95 -14.72 -9.37 -2.30
CA GLN A 95 -14.20 -8.89 -3.57
C GLN A 95 -13.04 -7.92 -3.36
N ASP A 96 -12.30 -7.71 -4.44
CA ASP A 96 -11.17 -6.79 -4.49
C ASP A 96 -11.64 -5.35 -4.37
N VAL A 97 -10.94 -4.58 -3.56
CA VAL A 97 -11.23 -3.17 -3.31
C VAL A 97 -9.95 -2.34 -3.28
N PHE A 98 -10.13 -1.06 -3.58
CA PHE A 98 -9.16 -0.02 -3.31
C PHE A 98 -9.65 0.83 -2.14
N ALA A 99 -8.83 0.94 -1.09
CA ALA A 99 -9.13 1.77 0.07
C ALA A 99 -8.25 3.02 0.05
N VAL A 100 -8.86 4.19 0.03
CA VAL A 100 -8.18 5.48 -0.01
C VAL A 100 -8.40 6.20 1.32
N ALA A 101 -7.32 6.44 2.06
CA ALA A 101 -7.33 7.26 3.26
C ALA A 101 -6.89 8.69 2.94
N MET A 102 -7.59 9.65 3.54
CA MET A 102 -7.33 11.07 3.44
C MET A 102 -7.08 11.70 4.80
N GLU A 103 -6.32 12.79 4.81
CA GLU A 103 -6.13 13.66 5.98
C GLU A 103 -6.53 15.10 5.63
N GLY A 104 -7.39 15.71 6.45
CA GLY A 104 -7.97 17.03 6.22
C GLY A 104 -8.96 17.37 7.35
N ASP A 105 -9.85 18.32 7.13
CA ASP A 105 -10.91 18.68 8.08
C ASP A 105 -12.30 18.40 7.46
N PHE A 106 -12.82 17.21 7.74
CA PHE A 106 -14.04 16.71 7.10
C PHE A 106 -15.28 16.86 7.99
N VAL A 107 -16.41 17.05 7.31
CA VAL A 107 -17.76 17.08 7.88
C VAL A 107 -18.60 15.99 7.19
N GLY A 108 -19.07 15.01 7.94
CA GLY A 108 -19.84 13.88 7.43
C GLY A 108 -21.28 14.24 7.08
N TYR A 109 -21.50 15.11 6.10
CA TYR A 109 -22.85 15.53 5.67
C TYR A 109 -23.71 14.36 5.17
N ALA A 110 -23.06 13.32 4.63
CA ALA A 110 -23.72 12.09 4.17
C ALA A 110 -23.94 11.06 5.29
N ALA A 111 -23.47 11.30 6.53
CA ALA A 111 -23.68 10.37 7.63
C ALA A 111 -25.15 10.34 8.06
N SER A 112 -25.65 9.15 8.37
CA SER A 112 -26.90 9.00 9.12
C SER A 112 -26.76 9.65 10.49
N ARG A 113 -27.74 10.46 10.88
CA ARG A 113 -27.75 11.20 12.14
C ARG A 113 -28.82 10.68 13.08
N SER A 114 -28.45 10.40 14.31
CA SER A 114 -29.36 10.04 15.39
C SER A 114 -28.93 10.76 16.68
N PRO A 115 -29.74 11.66 17.26
CA PRO A 115 -31.08 12.09 16.82
C PRO A 115 -31.07 12.79 15.45
N ARG A 116 -32.20 12.72 14.76
CA ARG A 116 -32.43 13.53 13.54
C ARG A 116 -32.21 15.00 13.93
N HIS A 117 -31.45 15.74 13.13
CA HIS A 117 -31.06 17.14 13.35
C HIS A 117 -29.87 17.42 14.29
N SER A 118 -29.12 16.41 14.74
CA SER A 118 -27.81 16.66 15.33
C SER A 118 -26.86 17.36 14.34
N GLU A 119 -25.83 18.01 14.85
CA GLU A 119 -24.70 18.44 14.04
C GLU A 119 -24.09 17.22 13.32
N PRO A 120 -23.63 17.38 12.07
CA PRO A 120 -22.91 16.31 11.38
C PRO A 120 -21.64 15.95 12.16
N PRO A 121 -21.24 14.67 12.16
CA PRO A 121 -19.96 14.29 12.76
C PRO A 121 -18.81 14.97 11.99
N THR A 122 -17.77 15.36 12.72
CA THR A 122 -16.53 15.89 12.15
C THR A 122 -15.38 14.92 12.40
N GLY A 123 -14.39 14.94 11.52
CA GLY A 123 -13.20 14.11 11.66
C GLY A 123 -12.03 14.63 10.84
N ARG A 124 -10.85 14.15 11.20
CA ARG A 124 -9.56 14.54 10.59
C ARG A 124 -9.13 13.59 9.49
N TYR A 125 -9.69 12.38 9.50
CA TYR A 125 -9.32 11.33 8.58
C TYR A 125 -10.59 10.71 8.01
N MET A 126 -10.58 10.54 6.70
CA MET A 126 -11.67 9.89 5.98
C MET A 126 -11.11 8.73 5.17
N LEU A 127 -11.75 7.57 5.29
CA LEU A 127 -11.44 6.39 4.49
C LEU A 127 -12.58 6.19 3.48
N ILE A 128 -12.26 5.90 2.23
CA ILE A 128 -13.24 5.52 1.20
C ILE A 128 -12.83 4.17 0.63
N VAL A 129 -13.82 3.29 0.45
CA VAL A 129 -13.65 1.98 -0.18
C VAL A 129 -14.29 2.00 -1.57
N TYR A 130 -13.53 1.65 -2.58
CA TYR A 130 -13.95 1.52 -3.97
C TYR A 130 -13.90 0.05 -4.40
N ASP A 131 -14.88 -0.38 -5.20
CA ASP A 131 -14.81 -1.65 -5.92
C ASP A 131 -13.67 -1.61 -6.95
N ALA A 132 -12.77 -2.60 -6.93
CA ALA A 132 -11.58 -2.57 -7.80
C ALA A 132 -11.89 -2.78 -9.28
N THR A 133 -13.05 -3.36 -9.64
CA THR A 133 -13.43 -3.61 -11.04
C THR A 133 -14.14 -2.41 -11.68
N THR A 134 -15.03 -1.76 -10.93
CA THR A 134 -15.92 -0.70 -11.43
C THR A 134 -15.52 0.69 -10.96
N LEU A 135 -14.57 0.79 -10.02
CA LEU A 135 -14.15 2.02 -9.33
C LEU A 135 -15.29 2.77 -8.64
N LYS A 136 -16.42 2.10 -8.39
CA LYS A 136 -17.56 2.68 -7.68
C LYS A 136 -17.29 2.69 -6.18
N ARG A 137 -17.54 3.82 -5.54
CA ARG A 137 -17.49 3.95 -4.08
C ARG A 137 -18.59 3.09 -3.45
N TRP A 138 -18.22 2.31 -2.44
CA TRP A 138 -19.13 1.44 -1.69
C TRP A 138 -19.29 1.80 -0.24
N ASP A 139 -18.19 2.22 0.40
CA ASP A 139 -18.17 2.49 1.83
C ASP A 139 -17.30 3.69 2.14
N TRP A 140 -17.53 4.27 3.31
CA TRP A 140 -16.67 5.32 3.84
C TRP A 140 -16.77 5.41 5.36
N SER A 141 -15.68 5.83 6.00
CA SER A 141 -15.66 6.13 7.43
C SER A 141 -15.01 7.49 7.68
N LEU A 142 -15.35 8.05 8.83
CA LEU A 142 -14.84 9.33 9.31
C LEU A 142 -14.36 9.16 10.75
N THR A 143 -13.10 9.48 11.00
CA THR A 143 -12.45 9.28 12.30
C THR A 143 -11.63 10.50 12.70
N ARG A 144 -11.32 10.59 14.00
CA ARG A 144 -10.39 11.60 14.54
C ARG A 144 -8.94 11.13 14.52
N GLU A 145 -8.73 9.82 14.46
CA GLU A 145 -7.42 9.17 14.48
C GLU A 145 -7.12 8.53 13.11
N PRO A 146 -5.85 8.48 12.69
CA PRO A 146 -5.49 7.88 11.41
C PRO A 146 -5.74 6.37 11.44
N ALA A 147 -6.42 5.86 10.41
CA ALA A 147 -6.56 4.42 10.24
C ALA A 147 -5.18 3.78 9.96
N PRO A 148 -4.86 2.60 10.52
CA PRO A 148 -3.57 1.94 10.36
C PRO A 148 -3.44 1.24 8.99
N ILE A 149 -3.73 1.96 7.90
CA ILE A 149 -3.87 1.40 6.55
C ILE A 149 -2.60 0.70 6.05
N GLY A 150 -1.41 1.15 6.47
CA GLY A 150 -0.14 0.55 6.09
C GLY A 150 0.10 -0.85 6.65
N ALA A 151 -0.74 -1.32 7.59
CA ALA A 151 -0.67 -2.69 8.10
C ALA A 151 -1.30 -3.71 7.13
N LEU A 152 -2.12 -3.28 6.16
CA LEU A 152 -2.81 -4.17 5.24
C LEU A 152 -1.96 -4.55 4.02
N ALA A 153 -1.36 -3.54 3.40
CA ALA A 153 -0.58 -3.67 2.17
C ALA A 153 0.36 -2.46 2.01
N PRO A 154 1.36 -2.53 1.11
CA PRO A 154 2.19 -1.39 0.76
C PRO A 154 1.34 -0.17 0.34
N LEU A 155 1.75 1.01 0.82
CA LEU A 155 1.04 2.25 0.56
C LEU A 155 1.40 2.82 -0.82
N ILE A 156 0.37 3.19 -1.58
CA ILE A 156 0.51 3.92 -2.84
C ILE A 156 0.11 5.37 -2.59
N SER A 157 1.05 6.30 -2.78
CA SER A 157 0.74 7.74 -2.72
C SER A 157 0.02 8.15 -3.99
N ILE A 158 -1.14 8.80 -3.85
CA ILE A 158 -1.94 9.24 -5.00
C ILE A 158 -1.98 10.77 -5.13
N GLY A 159 -1.13 11.46 -4.36
CA GLY A 159 -0.94 12.90 -4.38
C GLY A 159 -1.64 13.63 -3.23
N THR A 160 -1.73 14.95 -3.43
CA THR A 160 -2.49 15.93 -2.64
C THR A 160 -3.41 16.67 -3.60
#